data_AF-Q5L8S7-F1
#
_entry.id   AF-Q5L8S7-F1
#
_cell.length_a   1.000
_cell.length_b   1.000
_cell.length_c   1.000
_cell.angle_alpha   90.00
_cell.angle_beta   90.00
_cell.angle_gamma   90.00
#
_symmetry.space_group_name_H-M   'P 1'
#
loop_
_entity.id
_entity.type
_entity.pdbx_description
1 polymer ?
#
loop_
_entity_poly.entity_id
_entity_poly.type
_entity_poly.pdbx_seq_one_letter_code
_entity_poly.pdbx_strand_id
1 'polypeptide(L)'
;MNGQLLRQIANYQILYSACCKDLGLLRGKIGISLFFFHYAHFCGDSLYSDYANELIGDVYDDIRIDTPWGIRNGLLGIGWGLEYFMQKGFVECGSNDILTELDNKIMERDLRRVKDYSFDTGIEGLAWYVLIRLLSSERYLQKPFDKMYLDDLRGVCENVPNKVCHPGISLLLDYLVGKQIDDWYLVVLGKITSQRTGGEKKEALLWVEGLKYLLR
;
A
#
# COMPACT_ATOMS: atom_id res chain seq x y z
N MET A 1 6.93 -17.37 22.48
CA MET A 1 8.03 -17.60 21.51
C MET A 1 8.14 -16.50 20.45
N ASN A 2 7.05 -15.90 19.95
CA ASN A 2 7.13 -14.91 18.86
C ASN A 2 7.62 -13.51 19.30
N GLY A 3 7.40 -13.10 20.56
CA GLY A 3 7.73 -11.75 21.03
C GLY A 3 9.23 -11.39 20.99
N GLN A 4 10.13 -12.37 21.24
CA GLN A 4 11.57 -12.13 21.16
C GLN A 4 12.03 -11.91 19.71
N LEU A 5 11.51 -12.71 18.77
CA LEU A 5 11.79 -12.54 17.35
C LEU A 5 11.25 -11.20 16.83
N LEU A 6 10.01 -10.84 17.17
CA LEU A 6 9.42 -9.56 16.77
C LEU A 6 10.23 -8.37 17.30
N ARG A 7 10.75 -8.45 18.52
CA ARG A 7 11.67 -7.43 19.06
C ARG A 7 12.98 -7.36 18.30
N GLN A 8 13.56 -8.50 17.89
CA GLN A 8 14.76 -8.53 17.06
C GLN A 8 14.50 -7.91 15.69
N ILE A 9 13.35 -8.20 15.07
CA ILE A 9 12.91 -7.59 13.81
C ILE A 9 12.77 -6.09 14.01
N ALA A 10 12.07 -5.62 15.04
CA ALA A 10 11.90 -4.19 15.32
C ALA A 10 13.25 -3.46 15.47
N ASN A 11 14.16 -4.00 16.29
CA ASN A 11 15.49 -3.41 16.48
C ASN A 11 16.29 -3.35 15.17
N TYR A 12 16.22 -4.41 14.34
CA TYR A 12 16.87 -4.42 13.03
C TYR A 12 16.26 -3.39 12.09
N GLN A 13 14.93 -3.28 12.08
CA GLN A 13 14.22 -2.35 11.22
C GLN A 13 14.53 -0.89 11.57
N ILE A 14 14.62 -0.52 12.86
CA ILE A 14 15.04 0.84 13.29
C ILE A 14 16.41 1.21 12.71
N LEU A 15 17.37 0.28 12.75
CA LEU A 15 18.71 0.52 12.21
C LEU A 15 18.71 0.57 10.67
N TYR A 16 17.90 -0.28 10.04
CA TYR A 16 17.81 -0.36 8.59
C TYR A 16 17.12 0.86 7.97
N SER A 17 15.99 1.31 8.54
CA SER A 17 15.22 2.45 8.03
C SER A 17 16.01 3.75 8.05
N ALA A 18 16.90 3.95 9.04
CA ALA A 18 17.81 5.10 9.08
C ALA A 18 18.71 5.24 7.85
N CYS A 19 19.00 4.13 7.15
CA CYS A 19 19.78 4.12 5.90
C CYS A 19 18.91 3.90 4.65
N CYS A 20 17.61 3.67 4.82
CA CYS A 20 16.71 3.32 3.72
C CYS A 20 16.28 4.60 2.98
N LYS A 21 16.64 4.68 1.69
CA LYS A 21 16.22 5.78 0.80
C LYS A 21 14.96 5.48 0.00
N ASP A 22 14.54 4.21 -0.04
CA ASP A 22 13.32 3.83 -0.75
C ASP A 22 12.12 4.23 0.10
N LEU A 23 11.16 4.91 -0.53
CA LEU A 23 9.96 5.40 0.13
C LEU A 23 8.81 4.39 0.06
N GLY A 24 8.82 3.49 -0.92
CA GLY A 24 7.65 2.71 -1.28
C GLY A 24 7.33 1.54 -0.35
N LEU A 25 6.31 0.79 -0.74
CA LEU A 25 5.64 -0.17 0.14
C LEU A 25 6.46 -1.45 0.38
N LEU A 26 7.03 -2.06 -0.65
CA LEU A 26 7.68 -3.37 -0.51
C LEU A 26 9.16 -3.26 -0.11
N ARG A 27 9.82 -2.16 -0.46
CA ARG A 27 11.27 -1.98 -0.26
C ARG A 27 11.63 -0.78 0.61
N GLY A 28 10.64 0.01 1.02
CA GLY A 28 10.85 1.32 1.58
C GLY A 28 10.16 1.58 2.92
N LYS A 29 10.22 2.85 3.30
CA LYS A 29 9.73 3.37 4.60
C LYS A 29 8.26 3.05 4.84
N ILE A 30 7.40 3.08 3.83
CA ILE A 30 5.98 2.76 3.98
C ILE A 30 5.75 1.31 4.45
N GLY A 31 6.49 0.33 3.92
CA GLY A 31 6.42 -1.06 4.40
C GLY A 31 6.90 -1.22 5.84
N ILE A 32 7.94 -0.48 6.20
CA ILE A 32 8.49 -0.49 7.56
C ILE A 32 7.50 0.15 8.54
N SER A 33 6.88 1.28 8.20
CA SER A 33 5.81 1.91 8.99
C SER A 33 4.62 0.98 9.18
N LEU A 34 4.23 0.23 8.15
CA LEU A 34 3.18 -0.79 8.25
C LEU A 34 3.50 -1.82 9.33
N PHE A 35 4.72 -2.34 9.37
CA PHE A 35 5.14 -3.23 10.45
C PHE A 35 5.09 -2.55 11.82
N PHE A 36 5.61 -1.33 11.95
CA PHE A 36 5.70 -0.66 13.25
C PHE A 36 4.35 -0.28 13.84
N PHE A 37 3.34 0.11 13.04
CA PHE A 37 1.99 0.33 13.56
C PHE A 37 1.38 -0.95 14.15
N HIS A 38 1.51 -2.07 13.44
CA HIS A 38 1.02 -3.36 13.96
C HIS A 38 1.84 -3.83 15.16
N TYR A 39 3.15 -3.56 15.18
CA TYR A 39 4.02 -3.92 16.28
C TYR A 39 3.70 -3.11 17.55
N ALA A 40 3.45 -1.81 17.41
CA ALA A 40 3.02 -0.91 18.49
C ALA A 40 1.77 -1.46 19.18
N HIS A 41 0.78 -1.88 18.39
CA HIS A 41 -0.43 -2.51 18.90
C HIS A 41 -0.14 -3.82 19.63
N PHE A 42 0.72 -4.67 19.08
CA PHE A 42 1.09 -5.96 19.67
C PHE A 42 1.81 -5.82 21.02
N CYS A 43 2.73 -4.85 21.17
CA CYS A 43 3.48 -4.68 22.41
C CYS A 43 2.85 -3.65 23.38
N GLY A 44 1.84 -2.90 22.94
CA GLY A 44 1.19 -1.86 23.74
C GLY A 44 2.10 -0.66 24.02
N ASP A 45 3.00 -0.32 23.10
CA ASP A 45 3.97 0.77 23.26
C ASP A 45 3.87 1.75 22.09
N SER A 46 3.43 2.97 22.37
CA SER A 46 3.20 4.02 21.37
C SER A 46 4.48 4.54 20.73
N LEU A 47 5.64 4.29 21.34
CA LEU A 47 6.93 4.70 20.76
C LEU A 47 7.14 4.14 19.35
N TYR A 48 6.62 2.94 19.07
CA TYR A 48 6.70 2.35 17.74
C TYR A 48 5.73 2.97 16.74
N SER A 49 4.55 3.43 17.17
CA SER A 49 3.66 4.20 16.28
C SER A 49 4.21 5.60 16.02
N ASP A 50 4.83 6.23 17.02
CA ASP A 50 5.50 7.52 16.86
C ASP A 50 6.65 7.38 15.84
N TYR A 51 7.44 6.32 15.95
CA TYR A 51 8.49 6.01 14.97
C TYR A 51 7.93 5.74 13.56
N ALA A 52 6.81 5.04 13.43
CA ALA A 52 6.16 4.82 12.15
C ALA A 52 5.70 6.14 11.50
N ASN A 53 5.25 7.10 12.31
CA ASN A 53 4.87 8.44 11.88
C ASN A 53 6.09 9.29 11.45
N GLU A 54 7.23 9.18 12.13
CA GLU A 54 8.49 9.82 11.68
C GLU A 54 8.89 9.35 10.27
N LEU A 55 8.84 8.02 10.03
CA LEU A 55 9.12 7.45 8.72
C LEU A 55 8.15 7.93 7.63
N ILE A 56 6.90 8.21 7.98
CA ILE A 56 5.91 8.80 7.07
C ILE A 56 6.22 10.27 6.81
N GLY A 57 6.65 11.02 7.83
CA GLY A 57 7.16 12.39 7.67
C GLY A 57 8.27 12.46 6.62
N ASP A 58 9.25 11.56 6.72
CA ASP A 58 10.31 11.47 5.72
C ASP A 58 9.78 11.18 4.30
N VAL A 59 8.72 10.36 4.18
CA VAL A 59 8.11 10.06 2.88
C VAL A 59 7.49 11.32 2.27
N TYR A 60 6.87 12.18 3.08
CA TYR A 60 6.34 13.45 2.59
C TYR A 60 7.44 14.41 2.16
N ASP A 61 8.55 14.47 2.91
CA ASP A 61 9.64 15.37 2.59
C ASP A 61 10.42 14.93 1.33
N ASP A 62 10.52 13.61 1.09
CA ASP A 62 11.33 13.04 0.02
C ASP A 62 10.56 12.64 -1.25
N ILE A 63 9.22 12.62 -1.24
CA ILE A 63 8.45 12.24 -2.44
C ILE A 63 8.65 13.26 -3.56
N ARG A 64 8.88 12.75 -4.78
CA ARG A 64 9.21 13.58 -5.95
C ARG A 64 8.35 13.24 -7.15
N ILE A 65 8.29 14.18 -8.09
CA ILE A 65 7.55 14.00 -9.36
C ILE A 65 8.09 12.84 -10.23
N ASP A 66 9.35 12.46 -10.07
CA ASP A 66 10.01 11.35 -10.76
C ASP A 66 9.92 10.01 -9.99
N THR A 67 9.21 9.98 -8.86
CA THR A 67 8.97 8.75 -8.09
C THR A 67 8.34 7.69 -9.00
N PRO A 68 8.81 6.43 -8.97
CA PRO A 68 8.27 5.37 -9.79
C PRO A 68 6.75 5.22 -9.62
N TRP A 69 6.08 4.73 -10.66
CA TRP A 69 4.62 4.55 -10.61
C TRP A 69 4.17 3.40 -9.68
N GLY A 70 4.91 2.29 -9.65
CA GLY A 70 4.41 1.00 -9.18
C GLY A 70 4.14 0.84 -7.68
N ILE A 71 3.68 -0.36 -7.29
CA ILE A 71 3.41 -0.74 -5.90
C ILE A 71 4.70 -0.97 -5.11
N ARG A 72 5.74 -1.60 -5.69
CA ARG A 72 6.92 -2.01 -4.92
C ARG A 72 7.66 -0.84 -4.28
N ASN A 73 7.92 0.20 -5.05
CA ASN A 73 8.80 1.30 -4.70
C ASN A 73 8.28 2.65 -5.22
N GLY A 74 6.97 2.77 -5.44
CA GLY A 74 6.39 3.88 -6.19
C GLY A 74 5.09 4.45 -5.61
N LEU A 75 4.54 5.42 -6.34
CA LEU A 75 3.38 6.22 -5.98
C LEU A 75 2.18 5.37 -5.57
N LEU A 76 1.85 4.32 -6.32
CA LEU A 76 0.72 3.44 -5.99
C LEU A 76 0.90 2.75 -4.63
N GLY A 77 2.13 2.30 -4.33
CA GLY A 77 2.43 1.64 -3.06
C GLY A 77 2.42 2.61 -1.89
N ILE A 78 2.98 3.81 -2.09
CA ILE A 78 2.97 4.89 -1.10
C ILE A 78 1.53 5.27 -0.78
N GLY A 79 0.74 5.61 -1.79
CA GLY A 79 -0.65 6.01 -1.62
C GLY A 79 -1.51 4.92 -0.98
N TRP A 80 -1.33 3.66 -1.40
CA TRP A 80 -2.06 2.54 -0.81
C TRP A 80 -1.72 2.37 0.68
N GLY A 81 -0.44 2.48 1.05
CA GLY A 81 0.00 2.38 2.44
C GLY A 81 -0.55 3.50 3.33
N LEU A 82 -0.43 4.75 2.87
CA LEU A 82 -0.94 5.92 3.58
C LEU A 82 -2.46 5.83 3.80
N GLU A 83 -3.20 5.49 2.75
CA GLU A 83 -4.65 5.28 2.84
C GLU A 83 -5.00 4.16 3.83
N TYR A 84 -4.25 3.05 3.81
CA TYR A 84 -4.45 1.96 4.77
C TYR A 84 -4.25 2.45 6.22
N PHE A 85 -3.23 3.25 6.49
CA PHE A 85 -2.97 3.79 7.84
C PHE A 85 -4.11 4.67 8.33
N MET A 86 -4.63 5.55 7.47
CA MET A 86 -5.77 6.42 7.79
C MET A 86 -7.05 5.63 8.01
N GLN A 87 -7.34 4.62 7.18
CA GLN A 87 -8.53 3.78 7.36
C GLN A 87 -8.51 2.97 8.65
N LYS A 88 -7.32 2.54 9.11
CA LYS A 88 -7.11 1.84 10.38
C LYS A 88 -7.02 2.78 11.59
N GLY A 89 -7.02 4.09 11.40
CA GLY A 89 -6.90 5.07 12.48
C GLY A 89 -5.49 5.14 13.09
N PHE A 90 -4.47 4.69 12.35
CA PHE A 90 -3.07 4.81 12.78
C PHE A 90 -2.52 6.23 12.59
N VAL A 91 -3.06 6.95 11.60
CA VAL A 91 -2.70 8.34 11.28
C VAL A 91 -3.98 9.16 11.32
N GLU A 92 -4.00 10.18 12.19
CA GLU A 92 -5.12 11.12 12.34
C GLU A 92 -5.01 12.27 11.32
N CYS A 93 -5.16 11.96 10.03
CA CYS A 93 -5.21 12.96 8.97
C CYS A 93 -6.37 12.68 8.00
N GLY A 94 -6.92 13.73 7.39
CA GLY A 94 -7.85 13.58 6.29
C GLY A 94 -7.13 13.04 5.06
N SER A 95 -7.64 11.98 4.45
CA SER A 95 -6.93 11.34 3.33
C SER A 95 -6.78 12.23 2.11
N ASN A 96 -7.78 13.08 1.83
CA ASN A 96 -7.70 14.02 0.72
C ASN A 96 -6.69 15.16 0.98
N ASP A 97 -6.28 15.41 2.23
CA ASP A 97 -5.27 16.43 2.53
C ASP A 97 -3.89 16.02 1.97
N ILE A 98 -3.72 14.72 1.70
CA ILE A 98 -2.43 14.12 1.34
C ILE A 98 -2.49 13.49 -0.05
N LEU A 99 -3.53 12.70 -0.32
CA LEU A 99 -3.57 11.85 -1.51
C LEU A 99 -4.16 12.52 -2.74
N THR A 100 -4.75 13.71 -2.64
CA THR A 100 -5.37 14.39 -3.80
C THR A 100 -4.35 14.70 -4.90
N GLU A 101 -3.15 15.18 -4.55
CA GLU A 101 -2.10 15.45 -5.54
C GLU A 101 -1.59 14.14 -6.18
N LEU A 102 -1.49 13.08 -5.37
CA LEU A 102 -1.13 11.75 -5.84
C LEU A 102 -2.18 11.19 -6.81
N ASP A 103 -3.47 11.31 -6.46
CA ASP A 103 -4.61 10.90 -7.27
C ASP A 103 -4.59 11.62 -8.62
N ASN A 104 -4.39 12.95 -8.62
CA ASN A 104 -4.25 13.75 -9.83
C ASN A 104 -3.08 13.29 -10.69
N LYS A 105 -1.92 13.07 -10.08
CA LYS A 105 -0.74 12.58 -10.80
C LYS A 105 -0.96 11.20 -11.41
N ILE A 106 -1.69 10.34 -10.70
CA ILE A 106 -2.07 9.01 -11.18
C ILE A 106 -3.01 9.11 -12.38
N MET A 107 -3.97 10.03 -12.34
CA MET A 107 -4.95 10.24 -13.41
C MET A 107 -4.36 10.79 -14.72
N GLU A 108 -3.15 11.36 -14.71
CA GLU A 108 -2.46 11.80 -15.93
C GLU A 108 -2.14 10.64 -16.90
N ARG A 109 -2.11 9.39 -16.43
CA ARG A 109 -1.69 8.24 -17.22
C ARG A 109 -2.83 7.71 -18.09
N ASP A 110 -2.63 7.70 -19.41
CA ASP A 110 -3.57 7.07 -20.36
C ASP A 110 -3.55 5.54 -20.22
N LEU A 111 -4.55 5.00 -19.53
CA LEU A 111 -4.68 3.57 -19.20
C LEU A 111 -4.85 2.68 -20.44
N ARG A 112 -5.45 3.21 -21.51
CA ARG A 112 -5.74 2.46 -22.74
C ARG A 112 -4.48 2.04 -23.50
N ARG A 113 -3.34 2.66 -23.16
CA ARG A 113 -2.02 2.37 -23.74
C ARG A 113 -1.19 1.41 -22.89
N VAL A 114 -1.65 1.08 -21.68
CA VAL A 114 -0.92 0.19 -20.77
C VAL A 114 -1.15 -1.26 -21.17
N LYS A 115 -0.06 -2.00 -21.34
CA LYS A 115 -0.07 -3.45 -21.65
C LYS A 115 0.42 -4.31 -20.49
N ASP A 116 0.90 -3.67 -19.42
CA ASP A 116 1.34 -4.34 -18.21
C ASP A 116 0.16 -4.49 -17.25
N TYR A 117 -0.24 -5.73 -16.98
CA TYR A 117 -1.32 -6.07 -16.04
C TYR A 117 -0.77 -6.59 -14.70
N SER A 118 0.54 -6.51 -14.49
CA SER A 118 1.18 -7.01 -13.26
C SER A 118 0.79 -6.20 -12.03
N PHE A 119 0.92 -6.84 -10.86
CA PHE A 119 0.71 -6.18 -9.58
C PHE A 119 1.73 -5.09 -9.29
N ASP A 120 2.97 -5.27 -9.74
CA ASP A 120 4.07 -4.40 -9.35
C ASP A 120 4.02 -3.07 -10.09
N THR A 121 3.87 -3.10 -11.41
CA THR A 121 3.98 -1.90 -12.26
C THR A 121 2.78 -1.67 -13.18
N GLY A 122 1.81 -2.59 -13.16
CA GLY A 122 0.70 -2.64 -14.10
C GLY A 122 -0.67 -2.30 -13.51
N ILE A 123 -1.70 -2.63 -14.29
CA ILE A 123 -3.12 -2.33 -14.00
C ILE A 123 -3.60 -2.97 -12.70
N GLU A 124 -3.11 -4.17 -12.36
CA GLU A 124 -3.48 -4.82 -11.10
C GLU A 124 -3.06 -4.00 -9.87
N GLY A 125 -1.85 -3.41 -9.89
CA GLY A 125 -1.41 -2.51 -8.82
C GLY A 125 -2.26 -1.25 -8.73
N LEU A 126 -2.58 -0.66 -9.88
CA LEU A 126 -3.48 0.50 -9.95
C LEU A 126 -4.87 0.16 -9.41
N ALA A 127 -5.41 -1.01 -9.75
CA ALA A 127 -6.73 -1.44 -9.31
C ALA A 127 -6.81 -1.51 -7.78
N TRP A 128 -5.75 -1.98 -7.12
CA TRP A 128 -5.67 -1.98 -5.66
C TRP A 128 -5.67 -0.59 -5.04
N TYR A 129 -4.91 0.34 -5.63
CA TYR A 129 -4.86 1.73 -5.18
C TYR A 129 -6.22 2.43 -5.36
N VAL A 130 -6.84 2.27 -6.53
CA VAL A 130 -8.15 2.88 -6.78
C VAL A 130 -9.22 2.29 -5.86
N LEU A 131 -9.24 0.98 -5.68
CA LEU A 131 -10.21 0.32 -4.80
C LEU A 131 -10.14 0.85 -3.37
N ILE A 132 -8.94 0.93 -2.77
CA ILE A 132 -8.81 1.38 -1.38
C ILE A 132 -9.30 2.82 -1.20
N ARG A 133 -8.97 3.71 -2.14
CA ARG A 133 -9.41 5.12 -2.15
C ARG A 133 -10.94 5.25 -2.34
N LEU A 134 -11.55 4.36 -3.12
CA LEU A 134 -13.00 4.34 -3.32
C LEU A 134 -13.74 3.80 -2.09
N LEU A 135 -13.20 2.80 -1.41
CA LEU A 135 -13.80 2.23 -0.20
C LEU A 135 -13.86 3.21 0.97
N SER A 136 -12.97 4.21 0.99
CA SER A 136 -13.04 5.32 1.94
C SER A 136 -13.77 6.55 1.41
N SER A 137 -14.25 6.55 0.16
CA SER A 137 -14.83 7.72 -0.48
C SER A 137 -16.10 8.25 0.17
N GLU A 138 -16.85 7.40 0.87
CA GLU A 138 -18.00 7.83 1.68
C GLU A 138 -17.61 8.75 2.86
N ARG A 139 -16.33 8.71 3.26
CA ARG A 139 -15.77 9.59 4.29
C ARG A 139 -15.35 10.96 3.74
N TYR A 140 -15.44 11.19 2.43
CA TYR A 140 -14.92 12.39 1.78
C TYR A 140 -16.01 13.25 1.14
N LEU A 141 -15.81 14.57 1.24
CA LEU A 141 -16.64 15.55 0.52
C LEU A 141 -16.35 15.56 -0.99
N GLN A 142 -15.13 15.19 -1.39
CA GLN A 142 -14.69 15.13 -2.78
C GLN A 142 -14.27 13.72 -3.15
N LYS A 143 -14.73 13.26 -4.31
CA LYS A 143 -14.37 11.94 -4.85
C LYS A 143 -12.91 11.97 -5.34
N PRO A 144 -12.12 10.91 -5.06
CA PRO A 144 -10.70 10.87 -5.41
C PRO A 144 -10.42 10.80 -6.91
N PHE A 145 -11.32 10.17 -7.68
CA PHE A 145 -11.16 10.01 -9.12
C PHE A 145 -12.37 10.53 -9.88
N ASP A 146 -12.12 11.14 -11.04
CA ASP A 146 -13.18 11.56 -11.94
C ASP A 146 -13.83 10.36 -12.65
N LYS A 147 -15.02 10.59 -13.18
CA LYS A 147 -15.81 9.54 -13.84
C LYS A 147 -15.13 8.99 -15.10
N MET A 148 -14.49 9.86 -15.89
CA MET A 148 -13.86 9.47 -17.15
C MET A 148 -12.70 8.50 -16.89
N TYR A 149 -11.86 8.79 -15.89
CA TYR A 149 -10.76 7.93 -15.49
C TYR A 149 -11.26 6.57 -14.99
N LEU A 150 -12.33 6.55 -14.18
CA LEU A 150 -12.93 5.30 -13.68
C LEU A 150 -13.56 4.47 -14.80
N ASP A 151 -14.20 5.10 -15.79
CA ASP A 151 -14.78 4.43 -16.95
C ASP A 151 -13.68 3.83 -17.84
N ASP A 152 -12.59 4.56 -18.09
CA ASP A 152 -11.42 4.06 -18.83
C ASP A 152 -10.75 2.88 -18.09
N LEU A 153 -10.55 2.98 -16.76
CA LEU A 153 -10.00 1.91 -15.96
C LEU A 153 -10.89 0.67 -15.97
N ARG A 154 -12.21 0.83 -15.83
CA ARG A 154 -13.18 -0.26 -15.93
C ARG A 154 -13.06 -0.97 -17.28
N GLY A 155 -13.04 -0.22 -18.38
CA GLY A 155 -12.89 -0.77 -19.72
C GLY A 155 -11.59 -1.56 -19.89
N VAL A 156 -10.46 -1.05 -19.38
CA VAL A 156 -9.18 -1.78 -19.42
C VAL A 156 -9.26 -3.06 -18.59
N CYS A 157 -9.74 -2.99 -17.35
CA CYS A 157 -9.93 -4.12 -16.43
C CYS A 157 -10.82 -5.22 -17.03
N GLU A 158 -11.90 -4.85 -17.72
CA GLU A 158 -12.82 -5.78 -18.38
C GLU A 158 -12.18 -6.54 -19.55
N ASN A 159 -11.15 -5.96 -20.18
CA ASN A 159 -10.46 -6.55 -21.33
C ASN A 159 -9.16 -7.28 -20.95
N VAL A 160 -8.78 -7.33 -19.67
CA VAL A 160 -7.59 -8.06 -19.22
C VAL A 160 -7.78 -9.58 -19.42
N PRO A 161 -6.83 -10.27 -20.08
CA PRO A 161 -6.86 -11.73 -20.22
C PRO A 161 -6.61 -12.40 -18.86
N ASN A 162 -7.24 -13.56 -18.63
CA ASN A 162 -7.04 -14.36 -17.41
C ASN A 162 -7.23 -13.58 -16.09
N LYS A 163 -8.34 -12.83 -15.95
CA LYS A 163 -8.67 -12.00 -14.76
C LYS A 163 -8.50 -12.70 -13.41
N VAL A 164 -8.69 -14.02 -13.36
CA VAL A 164 -8.47 -14.84 -12.14
C VAL A 164 -7.05 -14.69 -11.58
N CYS A 165 -6.05 -14.40 -12.42
CA CYS A 165 -4.67 -14.14 -11.99
C CYS A 165 -4.46 -12.72 -11.41
N HIS A 166 -5.48 -11.86 -11.48
CA HIS A 166 -5.47 -10.45 -11.12
C HIS A 166 -6.58 -10.15 -10.09
N PRO A 167 -6.38 -10.52 -8.81
CA PRO A 167 -7.41 -10.36 -7.79
C PRO A 167 -7.82 -8.91 -7.52
N GLY A 168 -6.90 -7.95 -7.62
CA GLY A 168 -7.19 -6.52 -7.47
C GLY A 168 -8.11 -6.01 -8.56
N ILE A 169 -7.88 -6.43 -9.81
CA ILE A 169 -8.79 -6.14 -10.93
C ILE A 169 -10.18 -6.72 -10.66
N SER A 170 -10.24 -7.97 -10.22
CA SER A 170 -11.52 -8.65 -9.95
C SER A 170 -12.32 -7.94 -8.85
N LEU A 171 -11.67 -7.58 -7.75
CA LEU A 171 -12.30 -6.88 -6.63
C LEU A 171 -12.73 -5.45 -6.98
N LEU A 172 -11.93 -4.73 -7.77
CA LEU A 172 -12.32 -3.42 -8.26
C LEU A 172 -13.57 -3.51 -9.14
N LEU A 173 -13.62 -4.46 -10.07
CA LEU A 173 -14.80 -4.65 -10.91
C LEU A 173 -16.04 -5.01 -10.09
N ASP A 174 -15.88 -5.89 -9.09
CA ASP A 174 -16.95 -6.25 -8.16
C ASP A 174 -17.48 -5.01 -7.40
N TYR A 175 -16.59 -4.17 -6.88
CA TYR A 175 -16.95 -2.90 -6.24
C TYR A 175 -17.69 -1.97 -7.21
N LEU A 176 -17.18 -1.82 -8.43
CA LEU A 176 -17.73 -0.91 -9.46
C LEU A 176 -19.12 -1.32 -9.98
N VAL A 177 -19.55 -2.55 -9.74
CA VAL A 177 -20.93 -3.03 -10.01
C VAL A 177 -21.80 -3.06 -8.74
N GLY A 178 -21.31 -2.51 -7.63
CA GLY A 178 -22.06 -2.34 -6.39
C GLY A 178 -22.01 -3.52 -5.43
N LYS A 179 -21.09 -4.47 -5.61
CA LYS A 179 -20.88 -5.52 -4.60
C LYS A 179 -20.15 -4.94 -3.40
N GLN A 180 -20.57 -5.37 -2.21
CA GLN A 180 -19.84 -5.10 -0.98
C GLN A 180 -18.50 -5.83 -1.00
N ILE A 181 -17.44 -5.12 -0.58
CA ILE A 181 -16.10 -5.69 -0.46
C ILE A 181 -15.68 -5.64 1.00
N ASP A 182 -15.67 -6.81 1.63
CA ASP A 182 -15.18 -6.99 3.00
C ASP A 182 -13.72 -7.46 2.99
N ASP A 183 -12.98 -7.12 4.06
CA ASP A 183 -11.60 -7.57 4.29
C ASP A 183 -10.62 -7.38 3.13
N TRP A 184 -10.86 -6.38 2.28
CA TRP A 184 -10.08 -6.07 1.08
C TRP A 184 -8.57 -5.96 1.36
N TYR A 185 -8.18 -5.46 2.54
CA TYR A 185 -6.79 -5.28 2.93
C TYR A 185 -6.07 -6.62 3.15
N LEU A 186 -6.76 -7.68 3.59
CA LEU A 186 -6.14 -8.99 3.81
C LEU A 186 -5.57 -9.58 2.52
N VAL A 187 -6.26 -9.37 1.40
CA VAL A 187 -5.80 -9.86 0.09
C VAL A 187 -4.52 -9.16 -0.33
N VAL A 188 -4.44 -7.83 -0.16
CA VAL A 188 -3.24 -7.07 -0.50
C VAL A 188 -2.10 -7.38 0.47
N LEU A 189 -2.35 -7.42 1.77
CA LEU A 189 -1.35 -7.78 2.77
C LEU A 189 -0.84 -9.21 2.54
N GLY A 190 -1.70 -10.15 2.16
CA GLY A 190 -1.33 -11.50 1.74
C GLY A 190 -0.44 -11.49 0.49
N LYS A 191 -0.75 -10.65 -0.50
CA LYS A 191 0.05 -10.50 -1.72
C LYS A 191 1.41 -9.86 -1.44
N ILE A 192 1.45 -8.81 -0.61
CA ILE A 192 2.67 -8.15 -0.13
C ILE A 192 3.55 -9.14 0.62
N THR A 193 2.98 -9.90 1.55
CA THR A 193 3.72 -10.82 2.39
C THR A 193 4.16 -12.09 1.66
N SER A 194 3.47 -12.49 0.59
CA SER A 194 3.87 -13.64 -0.24
C SER A 194 4.93 -13.32 -1.30
N GLN A 195 5.21 -12.04 -1.57
CA GLN A 195 6.30 -11.68 -2.48
C GLN A 195 7.64 -12.07 -1.86
N ARG A 196 8.30 -13.08 -2.43
CA ARG A 196 9.66 -13.45 -2.04
C ARG A 196 10.62 -12.28 -2.29
N THR A 197 11.22 -11.78 -1.23
CA THR A 197 12.57 -11.23 -1.33
C THR A 197 13.54 -12.41 -1.53
N GLY A 198 14.80 -12.22 -1.93
CA GLY A 198 15.72 -13.33 -2.20
C GLY A 198 16.43 -13.94 -0.97
N GLY A 199 16.08 -15.17 -0.60
CA GLY A 199 16.93 -16.34 -0.26
C GLY A 199 18.01 -16.32 0.84
N GLU A 200 18.28 -15.25 1.59
CA GLU A 200 19.40 -15.21 2.58
C GLU A 200 18.96 -15.04 4.04
N LYS A 201 19.84 -15.39 5.02
CA LYS A 201 19.60 -15.20 6.48
C LYS A 201 19.21 -13.77 6.89
N LYS A 202 19.53 -12.75 6.07
CA LYS A 202 19.05 -11.36 6.25
C LYS A 202 17.53 -11.22 6.13
N GLU A 203 16.84 -12.19 5.54
CA GLU A 203 15.39 -12.15 5.34
C GLU A 203 14.57 -12.38 6.60
N ALA A 204 15.07 -13.18 7.55
CA ALA A 204 14.34 -13.50 8.77
C ALA A 204 14.05 -12.25 9.63
N LEU A 205 14.80 -11.16 9.42
CA LEU A 205 14.63 -9.90 10.13
C LEU A 205 13.91 -8.82 9.31
N LEU A 206 13.35 -9.16 8.15
CA LEU A 206 12.57 -8.22 7.34
C LEU A 206 11.23 -7.91 8.02
N TRP A 207 10.79 -6.66 7.85
CA TRP A 207 9.50 -6.20 8.33
C TRP A 207 8.34 -7.08 7.82
N VAL A 208 8.46 -7.62 6.60
CA VAL A 208 7.48 -8.53 6.00
C VAL A 208 7.30 -9.80 6.83
N GLU A 209 8.40 -10.39 7.33
CA GLU A 209 8.34 -11.58 8.17
C GLU A 209 7.70 -11.26 9.51
N GLY A 210 8.05 -10.11 10.11
CA GLY A 210 7.41 -9.64 11.34
C GLY A 210 5.91 -9.42 11.15
N LEU A 211 5.52 -8.79 10.05
CA LEU A 211 4.12 -8.53 9.74
C LEU A 211 3.32 -9.83 9.57
N LYS A 212 3.89 -10.88 8.96
CA LYS A 212 3.25 -12.21 8.87
C LYS A 212 2.91 -12.80 10.24
N TYR A 213 3.71 -12.52 11.27
CA TYR A 213 3.41 -12.98 12.63
C TYR A 213 2.33 -12.13 13.31
N LEU A 214 2.25 -10.84 12.98
CA LEU A 214 1.31 -9.89 13.57
C LEU A 214 -0.10 -9.99 12.95
N LEU A 215 -0.22 -10.47 11.72
CA LEU A 215 -1.49 -10.65 11.01
C LEU A 215 -2.14 -12.03 11.19
N ARG A 216 -1.58 -12.91 12.03
CA ARG A 216 -2.11 -14.24 12.36
C ARG A 216 -2.82 -14.22 13.70
#